data_AF-A0A1G2IVZ7-F1
#
_entry.id   AF-A0A1G2IVZ7-F1
#
_cell.length_a   1.000
_cell.length_b   1.000
_cell.length_c   1.000
_cell.angle_alpha   90.00
_cell.angle_beta   90.00
_cell.angle_gamma   90.00
#
_symmetry.space_group_name_H-M   'P 1'
#
loop_
_entity.id
_entity.type
_entity.pdbx_description
1 polymer ?
#
loop_
_entity_poly.entity_id
_entity_poly.type
_entity_poly.pdbx_seq_one_letter_code
_entity_poly.pdbx_strand_id
1 'polypeptide(L)'
;MKKIQKIVSKICKDDFRDSDIGLLFIWLRNIYCKQNDPILYDISNFIAHYNDRNEGASFDHIHPFVENLLAVYEKDGKITALPPVFRREDVLQRLAKTLNTLKIDFKDEEIFKRADLIIECIKSLLDEDEFIFEDPRVIKCYIKKKESEMCFCVEINHKSPSPLGNGPVCSNFFD
;
A
#
# COMPACT_ATOMS: atom_id res chain seq x y z
N MET A 1 22.94 -5.06 -3.14
CA MET A 1 22.89 -3.81 -3.94
C MET A 1 22.92 -4.03 -5.45
N LYS A 2 23.84 -4.82 -6.02
CA LYS A 2 23.87 -5.10 -7.47
C LYS A 2 22.53 -5.58 -8.09
N LYS A 3 21.74 -6.36 -7.34
CA LYS A 3 20.42 -6.82 -7.79
C LYS A 3 19.39 -5.67 -7.90
N ILE A 4 19.32 -4.79 -6.89
CA ILE A 4 18.48 -3.59 -6.92
C ILE A 4 18.89 -2.68 -8.08
N GLN A 5 20.20 -2.42 -8.24
CA GLN A 5 20.73 -1.63 -9.34
C GLN A 5 20.26 -2.15 -10.70
N LYS A 6 20.28 -3.47 -10.92
CA LYS A 6 19.81 -4.07 -12.17
C LYS A 6 18.34 -3.79 -12.44
N ILE A 7 17.49 -3.89 -11.42
CA ILE A 7 16.05 -3.59 -11.56
C ILE A 7 15.82 -2.11 -11.82
N VAL A 8 16.49 -1.22 -11.08
CA VAL A 8 16.35 0.22 -11.30
C VAL A 8 16.81 0.61 -12.71
N SER A 9 17.90 0.02 -13.21
CA SER A 9 18.32 0.21 -14.61
C SER A 9 17.31 -0.29 -15.64
N LYS A 10 16.52 -1.33 -15.32
CA LYS A 10 15.40 -1.78 -16.16
C LYS A 10 14.24 -0.79 -16.14
N ILE A 11 13.90 -0.27 -14.97
CA ILE A 11 12.87 0.78 -14.80
C ILE A 11 13.22 2.03 -15.61
N CYS A 12 14.47 2.52 -15.51
CA CYS A 12 14.92 3.68 -16.27
C CYS A 12 14.89 3.48 -17.80
N LYS A 13 14.94 2.23 -18.26
CA LYS A 13 14.90 1.85 -19.68
C LYS A 13 13.49 1.47 -20.17
N ASP A 14 12.49 1.54 -19.30
CA ASP A 14 11.13 1.10 -19.60
C ASP A 14 11.04 -0.39 -20.01
N ASP A 15 11.95 -1.21 -19.48
CA ASP A 15 12.06 -2.66 -19.76
C ASP A 15 11.83 -3.46 -18.48
N PHE A 16 10.71 -3.22 -17.80
CA PHE A 16 10.39 -3.88 -16.53
C PHE A 16 8.97 -4.44 -16.54
N ARG A 17 8.71 -5.39 -15.65
CA ARG A 17 7.42 -6.06 -15.47
C ARG A 17 7.03 -6.04 -13.99
N ASP A 18 5.79 -6.41 -13.68
CA ASP A 18 5.28 -6.49 -12.30
C ASP A 18 6.22 -7.27 -11.37
N SER A 19 6.77 -8.40 -11.84
CA SER A 19 7.74 -9.20 -11.07
C SER A 19 9.00 -8.43 -10.68
N ASP A 20 9.46 -7.49 -11.51
CA ASP A 20 10.63 -6.66 -11.21
C ASP A 20 10.30 -5.64 -10.10
N ILE A 21 9.11 -5.02 -10.14
CA ILE A 21 8.62 -4.14 -9.08
C ILE A 21 8.42 -4.92 -7.78
N GLY A 22 7.81 -6.10 -7.85
CA GLY A 22 7.62 -6.97 -6.69
C GLY A 22 8.94 -7.33 -6.00
N LEU A 23 9.94 -7.77 -6.78
CA LEU A 23 11.28 -8.05 -6.25
C LEU A 23 11.96 -6.82 -5.66
N LEU A 24 11.78 -5.64 -6.27
CA LEU A 24 12.32 -4.39 -5.73
C LEU A 24 11.74 -4.11 -4.34
N PHE A 25 10.42 -4.13 -4.19
CA PHE A 25 9.76 -3.87 -2.90
C PHE A 25 10.12 -4.93 -1.86
N ILE A 26 10.15 -6.21 -2.21
CA ILE A 26 10.59 -7.29 -1.31
C ILE A 26 12.02 -7.06 -0.79
N TRP A 27 12.95 -6.59 -1.65
CA TRP A 27 14.32 -6.30 -1.21
C TRP A 27 14.41 -5.02 -0.38
N LEU A 28 13.70 -3.96 -0.78
CA LEU A 28 13.68 -2.69 -0.03
C LEU A 28 13.06 -2.85 1.36
N ARG A 29 12.04 -3.70 1.49
CA ARG A 29 11.36 -4.05 2.74
C ARG A 29 12.33 -4.28 3.88
N ASN A 30 13.25 -5.24 3.70
CA ASN A 30 14.14 -5.71 4.75
C ASN A 30 15.39 -4.85 4.91
N ILE A 31 15.82 -4.17 3.83
CA ILE A 31 17.08 -3.44 3.80
C ILE A 31 16.90 -2.01 4.32
N TYR A 32 15.72 -1.42 4.15
CA TYR A 32 15.48 -0.02 4.51
C TYR A 32 14.09 0.22 5.10
N CYS A 33 13.03 -0.20 4.42
CA CYS A 33 11.67 0.29 4.73
C CYS A 33 11.22 -0.06 6.15
N LYS A 34 11.47 -1.30 6.62
CA LYS A 34 11.08 -1.78 7.96
C LYS A 34 11.46 -0.85 9.12
N GLN A 35 12.52 -0.07 8.97
CA GLN A 35 13.01 0.83 10.04
C GLN A 35 12.84 2.31 9.71
N ASN A 36 12.57 2.67 8.45
CA ASN A 36 12.76 4.03 7.97
C ASN A 36 11.58 4.60 7.17
N ASP A 37 10.73 3.75 6.58
CA ASP A 37 9.62 4.22 5.75
C ASP A 37 8.38 3.33 5.93
N PRO A 38 7.43 3.71 6.80
CA PRO A 38 6.24 2.91 7.09
C PRO A 38 5.31 2.78 5.86
N ILE A 39 5.29 3.77 4.97
CA ILE A 39 4.47 3.73 3.76
C ILE A 39 5.00 2.67 2.79
N LEU A 40 6.29 2.74 2.47
CA LEU A 40 6.90 1.73 1.59
C LEU A 40 6.95 0.36 2.26
N TYR A 41 7.03 0.31 3.59
CA TYR A 41 7.02 -0.95 4.33
C TYR A 41 5.67 -1.65 4.22
N ASP A 42 4.56 -0.94 4.40
CA ASP A 42 3.21 -1.49 4.27
C ASP A 42 2.94 -2.00 2.86
N ILE A 43 3.28 -1.20 1.83
CA ILE A 43 3.19 -1.63 0.43
C ILE A 43 4.05 -2.88 0.19
N SER A 44 5.26 -2.91 0.73
CA SER A 44 6.14 -4.07 0.60
C SER A 44 5.63 -5.29 1.36
N ASN A 45 4.91 -5.11 2.46
CA ASN A 45 4.29 -6.20 3.20
C ASN A 45 3.17 -6.82 2.38
N PHE A 46 2.28 -6.01 1.80
CA PHE A 46 1.25 -6.56 0.92
C PHE A 46 1.86 -7.36 -0.23
N ILE A 47 2.83 -6.77 -0.96
CA ILE A 47 3.54 -7.44 -2.07
C ILE A 47 4.23 -8.75 -1.64
N ALA A 48 4.77 -8.81 -0.42
CA ALA A 48 5.54 -9.96 0.05
C ALA A 48 4.68 -11.11 0.59
N HIS A 49 3.42 -10.85 0.96
CA HIS A 49 2.60 -11.75 1.78
C HIS A 49 1.30 -12.24 1.09
N TYR A 50 1.24 -12.18 -0.25
CA TYR A 50 0.13 -12.70 -1.07
C TYR A 50 -0.37 -14.10 -0.61
N ASN A 51 -1.69 -14.25 -0.44
CA ASN A 51 -2.43 -15.43 0.07
C ASN A 51 -2.37 -15.71 1.59
N ASP A 52 -3.00 -14.88 2.43
CA ASP A 52 -3.27 -15.12 3.86
C ASP A 52 -2.03 -15.28 4.77
N ARG A 53 -0.81 -15.03 4.29
CA ARG A 53 0.42 -15.19 5.07
C ARG A 53 0.85 -13.91 5.77
N ASN A 54 -0.11 -13.23 6.40
CA ASN A 54 0.16 -12.06 7.23
C ASN A 54 0.75 -12.42 8.61
N GLU A 55 1.02 -13.70 8.90
CA GLU A 55 1.68 -14.13 10.13
C GLU A 55 3.03 -13.41 10.30
N GLY A 56 3.04 -12.42 11.19
CA GLY A 56 4.23 -11.62 11.53
C GLY A 56 4.47 -10.37 10.66
N ALA A 57 3.52 -9.97 9.80
CA ALA A 57 3.55 -8.67 9.13
C ALA A 57 2.97 -7.58 10.06
N SER A 58 3.55 -6.38 10.05
CA SER A 58 3.01 -5.20 10.74
C SER A 58 2.72 -4.10 9.73
N PHE A 59 1.59 -3.43 9.85
CA PHE A 59 1.19 -2.36 8.94
C PHE A 59 1.18 -1.01 9.67
N ASP A 60 2.31 -0.31 9.62
CA ASP A 60 2.59 0.85 10.45
C ASP A 60 1.88 2.13 9.94
N HIS A 61 1.51 2.17 8.65
CA HIS A 61 0.74 3.26 8.05
C HIS A 61 -0.76 2.95 8.02
N ILE A 62 -1.15 1.70 7.73
CA ILE A 62 -2.56 1.28 7.68
C ILE A 62 -3.19 1.27 9.08
N HIS A 63 -2.45 0.90 10.13
CA HIS A 63 -3.00 0.90 11.49
C HIS A 63 -3.58 2.26 11.91
N PRO A 64 -2.82 3.37 11.86
CA PRO A 64 -3.37 4.71 12.11
C PRO A 64 -4.52 5.09 11.17
N PHE A 65 -4.50 4.64 9.91
CA PHE A 65 -5.58 4.90 8.95
C PHE A 65 -6.90 4.28 9.42
N VAL A 66 -6.88 3.01 9.81
CA VAL A 66 -8.06 2.29 10.32
C VAL A 66 -8.49 2.81 11.70
N GLU A 67 -7.56 3.12 12.60
CA GLU A 67 -7.88 3.70 13.91
C GLU A 67 -8.62 5.04 13.78
N ASN A 68 -8.18 5.90 12.87
CA ASN A 68 -8.86 7.17 12.58
C ASN A 68 -10.27 6.95 12.03
N LEU A 69 -10.45 5.94 11.16
CA LEU A 69 -11.75 5.55 10.65
C LEU A 69 -12.70 5.13 11.79
N LEU A 70 -12.21 4.26 12.69
CA LEU A 70 -12.97 3.79 13.85
C LEU A 70 -13.32 4.94 14.81
N ALA A 71 -12.40 5.88 15.02
CA ALA A 71 -12.64 7.03 15.89
C ALA A 71 -13.73 8.00 15.35
N VAL A 72 -13.85 8.14 14.03
CA VAL A 72 -14.96 8.88 13.40
C VAL A 72 -16.27 8.10 13.56
N TYR A 73 -16.21 6.78 13.36
CA TYR A 73 -17.36 5.89 13.50
C TYR A 73 -17.96 5.92 14.91
N GLU A 74 -17.14 5.88 15.96
CA GLU A 74 -17.60 5.86 17.36
C GLU A 74 -18.29 7.14 17.83
N LYS A 75 -18.08 8.26 17.12
CA LYS A 75 -18.67 9.55 17.45
C LYS A 75 -19.98 9.83 16.71
N ASP A 76 -20.61 8.79 16.15
CA ASP A 76 -21.74 8.90 15.21
C ASP A 76 -21.43 9.85 14.03
N GLY A 77 -20.15 9.95 13.68
CA GLY A 77 -19.68 10.83 12.62
C GLY A 77 -20.15 10.34 11.25
N LYS A 78 -20.56 11.28 10.39
CA LYS A 78 -20.87 10.97 9.00
C LYS A 78 -19.59 11.00 8.16
N ILE A 79 -19.17 9.85 7.66
CA ILE A 79 -18.10 9.77 6.65
C ILE A 79 -18.71 10.15 5.31
N THR A 80 -18.30 11.31 4.79
CA THR A 80 -18.76 11.82 3.49
C THR A 80 -17.80 11.48 2.35
N ALA A 81 -16.52 11.34 2.67
CA ALA A 81 -15.49 10.82 1.79
C ALA A 81 -14.32 10.32 2.66
N LEU A 82 -13.58 9.33 2.18
CA LEU A 82 -12.30 8.93 2.76
C LEU A 82 -11.16 9.39 1.85
N PRO A 83 -10.06 9.88 2.42
CA PRO A 83 -8.87 10.16 1.64
C PRO A 83 -8.26 8.84 1.14
N PRO A 84 -7.55 8.86 0.01
CA PRO A 84 -6.85 7.70 -0.49
C PRO A 84 -5.82 7.22 0.54
N VAL A 85 -5.64 5.91 0.65
CA VAL A 85 -4.72 5.30 1.63
C VAL A 85 -3.28 5.72 1.35
N PHE A 86 -2.88 5.71 0.08
CA PHE A 86 -1.58 6.12 -0.39
C PHE A 86 -1.72 7.21 -1.46
N ARG A 87 -0.87 8.25 -1.38
CA ARG A 87 -0.71 9.21 -2.48
C ARG A 87 0.40 8.74 -3.39
N ARG A 88 0.16 8.73 -4.70
CA ARG A 88 1.11 8.26 -5.73
C ARG A 88 2.41 9.04 -5.67
N GLU A 89 2.29 10.37 -5.58
CA GLU A 89 3.44 11.25 -5.49
C GLU A 89 4.29 10.92 -4.25
N ASP A 90 3.66 10.76 -3.08
CA ASP A 90 4.36 10.43 -1.83
C ASP A 90 5.12 9.09 -1.95
N VAL A 91 4.49 8.07 -2.53
CA VAL A 91 5.12 6.76 -2.74
C VAL A 91 6.33 6.85 -3.67
N LEU A 92 6.22 7.60 -4.77
CA LEU A 92 7.30 7.77 -5.74
C LEU A 92 8.47 8.59 -5.17
N GLN A 93 8.16 9.69 -4.46
CA GLN A 93 9.18 10.49 -3.78
C GLN A 93 9.93 9.67 -2.73
N ARG A 94 9.21 8.87 -1.94
CA ARG A 94 9.80 7.98 -0.94
C ARG A 94 10.64 6.87 -1.58
N LEU A 95 10.20 6.32 -2.71
CA LEU A 95 10.95 5.33 -3.47
C LEU A 95 12.27 5.92 -3.98
N ALA A 96 12.23 7.08 -4.64
CA ALA A 96 13.43 7.77 -5.11
C ALA A 96 14.38 8.09 -3.95
N LYS A 97 13.87 8.65 -2.85
CA LYS A 97 14.66 8.93 -1.64
C LYS A 97 15.32 7.67 -1.07
N THR A 98 14.59 6.55 -1.02
CA THR A 98 15.10 5.26 -0.56
C THR A 98 16.24 4.77 -1.44
N LEU A 99 16.05 4.80 -2.77
CA LEU A 99 17.09 4.39 -3.73
C LEU A 99 18.34 5.27 -3.65
N ASN A 100 18.17 6.59 -3.49
CA ASN A 100 19.28 7.53 -3.29
C ASN A 100 20.03 7.26 -1.97
N THR A 101 19.30 6.99 -0.89
CA THR A 101 19.90 6.64 0.41
C THR A 101 20.73 5.36 0.33
N LEU A 102 20.27 4.39 -0.46
CA LEU A 102 20.98 3.16 -0.76
C LEU A 102 22.11 3.32 -1.80
N LYS A 103 22.35 4.54 -2.28
CA LYS A 103 23.37 4.88 -3.29
C LYS A 103 23.22 4.07 -4.58
N ILE A 104 21.98 3.82 -4.99
CA ILE A 104 21.68 3.25 -6.30
C ILE A 104 21.90 4.34 -7.35
N ASP A 105 22.55 3.99 -8.45
CA ASP A 105 22.85 4.91 -9.54
C ASP A 105 21.65 5.03 -10.49
N PHE A 106 20.96 6.16 -10.41
CA PHE A 106 19.86 6.55 -11.29
C PHE A 106 19.64 8.07 -11.19
N LYS A 107 18.74 8.60 -12.01
CA LYS A 107 18.26 9.98 -11.90
C LYS A 107 16.80 9.97 -11.45
N ASP A 108 16.46 10.82 -10.49
CA ASP A 108 15.11 10.89 -9.91
C ASP A 108 14.03 11.05 -10.98
N GLU A 109 14.28 11.89 -12.00
CA GLU A 109 13.33 12.12 -13.08
C GLU A 109 12.99 10.85 -13.85
N GLU A 110 13.89 9.85 -13.86
CA GLU A 110 13.61 8.59 -14.53
C GLU A 110 12.55 7.75 -13.79
N ILE A 111 12.46 7.84 -12.47
CA ILE A 111 11.38 7.21 -11.68
C ILE A 111 10.07 7.95 -11.93
N PHE A 112 10.08 9.29 -11.86
CA PHE A 112 8.87 10.09 -12.05
C PHE A 112 8.29 9.99 -13.47
N LYS A 113 9.14 9.85 -14.50
CA LYS A 113 8.68 9.57 -15.88
C LYS A 113 7.91 8.26 -16.03
N ARG A 114 8.11 7.29 -15.14
CA ARG A 114 7.42 5.97 -15.16
C ARG A 114 6.47 5.83 -13.97
N ALA A 115 6.08 6.94 -13.36
CA ALA A 115 5.16 7.01 -12.22
C ALA A 115 3.94 6.11 -12.43
N ASP A 116 3.24 6.29 -13.54
CA ASP A 116 1.99 5.56 -13.82
C ASP A 116 2.23 4.06 -13.96
N LEU A 117 3.26 3.65 -14.72
CA LEU A 117 3.59 2.24 -14.90
C LEU A 117 4.02 1.58 -13.58
N ILE A 118 4.80 2.27 -12.74
CA ILE A 118 5.19 1.76 -11.42
C ILE A 118 3.95 1.57 -10.54
N ILE A 119 3.05 2.54 -10.48
CA ILE A 119 1.83 2.47 -9.67
C ILE A 119 0.90 1.36 -10.18
N GLU A 120 0.76 1.19 -11.50
CA GLU A 120 -0.05 0.11 -12.07
C GLU A 120 0.57 -1.28 -11.79
N CYS A 121 1.89 -1.41 -11.85
CA CYS A 121 2.56 -2.64 -11.41
C CYS A 121 2.29 -2.92 -9.92
N ILE A 122 2.34 -1.91 -9.05
CA ILE A 122 2.02 -2.08 -7.62
C ILE A 122 0.58 -2.54 -7.47
N LYS A 123 -0.40 -1.88 -8.12
CA LYS A 123 -1.80 -2.30 -8.07
C LYS A 123 -1.99 -3.74 -8.57
N SER A 124 -1.35 -4.12 -9.67
CA SER A 124 -1.42 -5.48 -10.21
C SER A 124 -0.95 -6.55 -9.20
N LEU A 125 0.06 -6.23 -8.38
CA LEU A 125 0.60 -7.13 -7.37
C LEU A 125 -0.26 -7.26 -6.11
N LEU A 126 -1.26 -6.39 -5.94
CA LEU A 126 -2.07 -6.27 -4.71
C LEU A 126 -3.53 -6.74 -4.91
N ASP A 127 -3.87 -7.26 -6.09
CA ASP A 127 -5.24 -7.61 -6.41
C ASP A 127 -5.72 -8.79 -5.55
N GLU A 128 -6.84 -8.59 -4.87
CA GLU A 128 -7.49 -9.55 -3.95
C GLU A 128 -6.71 -9.87 -2.65
N ASP A 129 -5.80 -8.99 -2.21
CA ASP A 129 -5.11 -9.17 -0.92
C ASP A 129 -6.04 -8.93 0.29
N GLU A 130 -6.25 -9.96 1.12
CA GLU A 130 -6.89 -9.85 2.42
C GLU A 130 -5.84 -9.79 3.56
N PHE A 131 -6.13 -9.06 4.64
CA PHE A 131 -5.31 -9.11 5.82
C PHE A 131 -6.08 -8.92 7.13
N ILE A 132 -5.53 -9.51 8.18
CA ILE A 132 -6.12 -9.50 9.51
C ILE A 132 -5.71 -8.21 10.20
N PHE A 133 -6.71 -7.46 10.66
CA PHE A 133 -6.52 -6.32 11.54
C PHE A 133 -6.95 -6.73 12.95
N GLU A 134 -6.02 -6.72 13.90
CA GLU A 134 -6.29 -7.16 15.27
C GLU A 134 -7.06 -6.10 16.07
N ASP A 135 -8.35 -5.94 15.80
CA ASP A 135 -9.26 -5.12 16.58
C ASP A 135 -10.65 -5.77 16.64
N PRO A 136 -11.28 -5.92 17.83
CA PRO A 136 -12.60 -6.57 17.96
C PRO A 136 -13.74 -5.83 17.23
N ARG A 137 -13.53 -4.58 16.83
CA ARG A 137 -14.45 -3.77 16.04
C ARG A 137 -14.29 -4.02 14.54
N VAL A 138 -13.19 -4.62 14.09
CA VAL A 138 -12.93 -4.91 12.68
C VAL A 138 -13.15 -6.40 12.43
N ILE A 139 -14.00 -6.71 11.46
CA ILE A 139 -14.23 -8.09 11.00
C ILE A 139 -13.07 -8.50 10.10
N LYS A 140 -12.76 -7.68 9.08
CA LYS A 140 -11.61 -7.85 8.21
C LYS A 140 -11.25 -6.58 7.45
N CYS A 141 -10.01 -6.50 6.99
CA CYS A 141 -9.54 -5.52 6.02
C CYS A 141 -9.09 -6.22 4.75
N TYR A 142 -9.35 -5.62 3.59
CA TYR A 142 -8.98 -6.22 2.32
C TYR A 142 -8.85 -5.17 1.22
N ILE A 143 -8.05 -5.50 0.22
CA ILE A 143 -7.88 -4.75 -1.01
C ILE A 143 -8.75 -5.42 -2.08
N LYS A 144 -9.54 -4.64 -2.80
CA LYS A 144 -10.34 -5.13 -3.91
C LYS A 144 -10.22 -4.20 -5.10
N LYS A 145 -10.18 -4.77 -6.29
CA LYS A 145 -10.35 -4.01 -7.52
C LYS A 145 -11.83 -3.83 -7.83
N LYS A 146 -12.24 -2.58 -8.05
CA LYS A 146 -13.57 -2.19 -8.52
C LYS A 146 -13.39 -1.42 -9.82
N GLU A 147 -13.71 -2.08 -10.94
CA GLU A 147 -13.49 -1.52 -12.29
C GLU A 147 -12.00 -1.16 -12.51
N SER A 148 -11.69 0.13 -12.71
CA SER A 148 -10.33 0.65 -12.84
C SER A 148 -9.71 1.13 -11.51
N GLU A 149 -10.48 1.12 -10.42
CA GLU A 149 -10.04 1.62 -9.12
C GLU A 149 -9.66 0.46 -8.20
N MET A 150 -8.58 0.63 -7.44
CA MET A 150 -8.23 -0.28 -6.35
C MET A 150 -8.70 0.36 -5.05
N CYS A 151 -9.48 -0.37 -4.27
CA CYS A 151 -10.04 0.12 -3.02
C CYS A 151 -9.51 -0.68 -1.82
N PHE A 152 -9.16 0.04 -0.77
CA PHE A 152 -9.01 -0.51 0.57
C PHE A 152 -10.37 -0.54 1.26
N CYS A 153 -10.78 -1.67 1.79
CA CYS A 153 -12.06 -1.83 2.45
C CYS A 153 -11.89 -2.37 3.88
N VAL A 154 -12.67 -1.79 4.80
CA VAL A 154 -12.75 -2.19 6.20
C VAL A 154 -14.17 -2.64 6.49
N GLU A 155 -14.31 -3.89 6.91
CA GLU A 155 -15.57 -4.42 7.38
C GLU A 155 -15.63 -4.28 8.91
N ILE A 156 -16.62 -3.54 9.41
CA ILE A 156 -16.74 -3.16 10.83
C ILE A 156 -17.84 -3.99 11.48
N ASN A 157 -17.58 -4.48 12.70
CA ASN A 157 -18.55 -5.17 13.52
C ASN A 157 -19.56 -4.17 14.12
N HIS A 158 -20.74 -4.09 13.52
CA HIS A 158 -21.80 -3.19 13.95
C HIS A 158 -22.57 -3.76 15.16
N LYS A 159 -22.46 -3.10 16.32
CA LYS A 159 -23.30 -3.43 17.50
C LYS A 159 -24.74 -2.87 17.43
N SER A 160 -24.99 -1.91 16.52
CA SER A 160 -26.25 -1.18 16.33
C SER A 160 -26.41 -0.80 14.84
N PRO A 161 -27.61 -0.43 14.34
CA PRO A 161 -27.80 -0.02 12.94
C PRO A 161 -26.80 1.09 12.58
N SER A 162 -25.94 0.81 11.62
CA SER A 162 -24.88 1.75 11.23
C SER A 162 -25.46 2.93 10.45
N PRO A 163 -25.06 4.19 10.75
CA PRO A 163 -25.38 5.33 9.89
C PRO A 163 -24.74 5.23 8.48
N LEU A 164 -23.83 4.27 8.26
CA LEU A 164 -23.13 4.04 6.98
C LEU A 164 -23.73 2.89 6.15
N GLY A 165 -24.79 2.23 6.66
CA GLY A 165 -25.34 1.01 6.06
C GLY A 165 -24.58 -0.25 6.48
N ASN A 166 -25.11 -1.43 6.12
CA ASN A 166 -24.57 -2.74 6.53
C ASN A 166 -23.45 -3.24 5.59
N GLY A 167 -22.52 -2.37 5.19
CA GLY A 167 -21.50 -2.70 4.19
C GLY A 167 -20.10 -2.23 4.57
N PRO A 168 -19.06 -2.74 3.88
CA PRO A 168 -17.69 -2.35 4.12
C PRO A 168 -17.50 -0.86 3.79
N VAL A 169 -16.74 -0.17 4.63
CA VAL A 169 -16.31 1.20 4.34
C VAL A 169 -15.08 1.12 3.45
N CYS A 170 -15.11 1.75 2.28
CA CYS A 170 -14.01 1.68 1.32
C CYS A 170 -13.42 3.06 1.03
N SER A 171 -12.10 3.09 0.85
CA SER A 171 -11.34 4.22 0.33
C SER A 171 -10.54 3.80 -0.89
N ASN A 172 -10.20 4.75 -1.77
CA ASN A 172 -9.24 4.49 -2.84
C ASN A 172 -7.88 4.11 -2.23
N PHE A 173 -7.24 3.09 -2.77
CA PHE A 173 -5.93 2.64 -2.31
C PHE A 173 -4.84 3.61 -2.75
N PHE A 174 -4.95 4.12 -3.99
CA PHE A 174 -4.13 5.21 -4.54
C PHE A 174 -5.02 6.35 -5.04
N ASP A 175 -4.50 7.58 -5.07
CA ASP A 175 -5.13 8.75 -5.72
C ASP A 175 -5.06 8.75 -7.27
#